data_AF-A0A834XMV0-F1
#
_entry.id   AF-A0A834XMV0-F1
#
_cell.length_a   1.000
_cell.length_b   1.000
_cell.length_c   1.000
_cell.angle_alpha   90.00
_cell.angle_beta   90.00
_cell.angle_gamma   90.00
#
_symmetry.space_group_name_H-M   'P 1'
#
loop_
_entity.id
_entity.type
_entity.pdbx_description
1 polymer ?
#
loop_
_entity_poly.entity_id
_entity_poly.type
_entity_poly.pdbx_seq_one_letter_code
_entity_poly.pdbx_strand_id
1 'polypeptide(L)'
;MTDIKKTINYLCQCIELCTGHKIKPEYFESFNQNKSSPEAINCFWSVLHTLSHFAVKNIQPTVEFPNYDIVETTKLHFGFLQYSGIYFYGLQKNDENICELVLALAWLIAKQNILETIVRSKIIDSILSGNIHQNVDNTKTKNDGIKKKLDFSSQINTVMHKSMLISYNLKGLTKIIEDKIKTTAKIHTASSNCSGILHLDPLEAAIIKRYNSNNKNYTKIDEEIMNDLNKIKSILNVYFKFSKNENIFFHWITTVMKELEIKKTEISKETIDQLSTFISILRNLVKKKIYSVKKNDNDIKINEISVTSKLQRENNTNNNNLNNKVNEKLKNEEENIAVKLKIISNELAIMLKSIPNCLQV
;
A
#
# COMPACT_ATOMS: atom_id res chain seq x y z
N MET A 1 21.37 -22.31 -1.85
CA MET A 1 21.17 -21.24 -2.87
C MET A 1 19.95 -21.46 -3.78
N THR A 2 19.45 -22.69 -3.98
CA THR A 2 18.25 -22.96 -4.82
C THR A 2 16.94 -22.54 -4.16
N ASP A 3 16.81 -22.73 -2.85
CA ASP A 3 15.54 -22.44 -2.15
C ASP A 3 15.25 -20.95 -2.01
N ILE A 4 16.31 -20.14 -1.93
CA ILE A 4 16.15 -18.69 -1.96
C ILE A 4 15.69 -18.18 -3.33
N LYS A 5 16.27 -18.66 -4.44
CA LYS A 5 15.83 -18.25 -5.78
C LYS A 5 14.34 -18.55 -6.00
N LYS A 6 13.88 -19.71 -5.51
CA LYS A 6 12.46 -20.09 -5.51
C LYS A 6 11.63 -19.14 -4.65
N THR A 7 12.09 -18.81 -3.45
CA THR A 7 11.41 -17.91 -2.52
C THR A 7 11.29 -16.49 -3.07
N ILE A 8 12.36 -15.95 -3.65
CA ILE A 8 12.37 -14.64 -4.34
C ILE A 8 11.43 -14.67 -5.54
N ASN A 9 11.40 -15.75 -6.31
CA ASN A 9 10.45 -15.87 -7.42
C ASN A 9 8.99 -15.84 -6.94
N TYR A 10 8.66 -16.53 -5.84
CA TYR A 10 7.33 -16.43 -5.23
C TYR A 10 7.02 -15.01 -4.74
N LEU A 11 8.00 -14.30 -4.18
CA LEU A 11 7.83 -12.91 -3.78
C LEU A 11 7.57 -11.99 -4.99
N CYS A 12 8.35 -12.12 -6.07
CA CYS A 12 8.16 -11.36 -7.31
C CYS A 12 6.76 -11.58 -7.88
N GLN A 13 6.31 -12.84 -7.94
CA GLN A 13 4.96 -13.18 -8.39
C GLN A 13 3.88 -12.61 -7.46
N CYS A 14 4.07 -12.67 -6.13
CA CYS A 14 3.15 -12.04 -5.18
C CYS A 14 3.04 -10.54 -5.44
N ILE A 15 4.17 -9.86 -5.60
CA ILE A 15 4.21 -8.41 -5.80
C ILE A 15 3.57 -8.03 -7.14
N GLU A 16 3.84 -8.77 -8.21
CA GLU A 16 3.21 -8.56 -9.52
C GLU A 16 1.69 -8.70 -9.41
N LEU A 17 1.21 -9.76 -8.76
CA LEU A 17 -0.22 -9.98 -8.57
C LEU A 17 -0.87 -8.94 -7.65
N CYS A 18 -0.13 -8.38 -6.69
CA CYS A 18 -0.63 -7.36 -5.76
C CYS A 18 -0.64 -5.95 -6.38
N THR A 19 0.44 -5.57 -7.06
CA THR A 19 0.71 -4.19 -7.51
C THR A 19 0.58 -3.98 -9.02
N GLY A 20 0.51 -5.04 -9.82
CA GLY A 20 0.53 -4.98 -11.28
C GLY A 20 1.92 -4.72 -11.90
N HIS A 21 2.95 -4.52 -11.09
CA HIS A 21 4.30 -4.23 -11.55
C HIS A 21 5.15 -5.52 -11.60
N LYS A 22 5.81 -5.77 -12.74
CA LYS A 22 6.67 -6.94 -12.93
C LYS A 22 8.04 -6.71 -12.33
N ILE A 23 8.33 -7.38 -11.21
CA ILE A 23 9.69 -7.44 -10.64
C ILE A 23 10.37 -8.72 -11.10
N LYS A 24 11.59 -8.58 -11.60
CA LYS A 24 12.43 -9.69 -12.02
C LYS A 24 13.27 -10.19 -10.82
N PRO A 25 13.38 -11.51 -10.58
CA PRO A 25 14.25 -12.07 -9.54
C PRO A 25 15.71 -11.60 -9.65
N GLU A 26 16.17 -11.33 -10.87
CA GLU A 26 17.50 -10.82 -11.18
C GLU A 26 17.79 -9.46 -10.51
N TYR A 27 16.75 -8.64 -10.28
CA TYR A 27 16.89 -7.36 -9.58
C TYR A 27 17.26 -7.54 -8.10
N PHE A 28 16.95 -8.70 -7.50
CA PHE A 28 17.41 -9.06 -6.15
C PHE A 28 18.80 -9.67 -6.15
N GLU A 29 19.31 -10.18 -7.28
CA GLU A 29 20.71 -10.63 -7.36
C GLU A 29 21.66 -9.42 -7.41
N SER A 30 21.23 -8.31 -8.04
CA SER A 30 21.93 -7.00 -8.04
C SER A 30 22.12 -6.40 -6.65
N PHE A 31 21.25 -6.74 -5.69
CA PHE A 31 21.34 -6.30 -4.29
C PHE A 31 22.66 -6.72 -3.63
N ASN A 32 23.15 -7.94 -3.90
CA ASN A 32 24.43 -8.40 -3.33
C ASN A 32 25.65 -7.62 -3.86
N GLN A 33 25.52 -7.03 -5.06
CA GLN A 33 26.63 -6.36 -5.75
C GLN A 33 26.58 -4.84 -5.62
N ASN A 34 25.51 -4.29 -5.06
CA ASN A 34 25.23 -2.84 -4.96
C ASN A 34 25.42 -2.10 -6.30
N LYS A 35 25.21 -2.81 -7.41
CA LYS A 35 25.29 -2.32 -8.78
C LYS A 35 23.98 -2.65 -9.46
N SER A 36 23.30 -1.60 -9.89
CA SER A 36 21.86 -1.64 -10.10
C SER A 36 21.54 -1.00 -11.43
N SER A 37 20.69 -1.65 -12.23
CA SER A 37 20.18 -0.99 -13.43
C SER A 37 19.18 0.11 -13.03
N PRO A 38 19.15 1.25 -13.75
CA PRO A 38 18.15 2.30 -13.50
C PRO A 38 16.71 1.79 -13.64
N GLU A 39 16.50 0.74 -14.44
CA GLU A 39 15.22 0.04 -14.58
C GLU A 39 14.78 -0.64 -13.27
N ALA A 40 15.70 -1.32 -12.57
CA ALA A 40 15.42 -1.99 -11.30
C ALA A 40 15.04 -0.98 -10.22
N ILE A 41 15.77 0.15 -10.14
CA ILE A 41 15.51 1.23 -9.18
C ILE A 41 14.12 1.84 -9.40
N ASN A 42 13.76 2.18 -10.64
CA ASN A 42 12.44 2.71 -10.97
C ASN A 42 11.31 1.71 -10.69
N CYS A 43 11.55 0.42 -10.92
CA CYS A 43 10.60 -0.64 -10.59
C CYS A 43 10.37 -0.73 -9.08
N PHE A 44 11.44 -0.73 -8.27
CA PHE A 44 11.34 -0.74 -6.81
C PHE A 44 10.62 0.50 -6.28
N TRP A 45 10.91 1.70 -6.79
CA TRP A 45 10.17 2.91 -6.39
C TRP A 45 8.67 2.81 -6.69
N SER A 46 8.28 2.32 -7.87
CA SER A 46 6.87 2.16 -8.24
C SER A 46 6.15 1.13 -7.35
N VAL A 47 6.82 0.04 -7.03
CA VAL A 47 6.32 -1.01 -6.13
C VAL A 47 6.16 -0.47 -4.72
N LEU A 48 7.21 0.17 -4.18
CA LEU A 48 7.19 0.76 -2.84
C LEU A 48 6.13 1.84 -2.73
N HIS A 49 5.95 2.67 -3.75
CA HIS A 49 4.88 3.66 -3.80
C HIS A 49 3.50 3.01 -3.66
N THR A 50 3.23 1.96 -4.47
CA THR A 50 1.95 1.25 -4.45
C THR A 50 1.71 0.57 -3.11
N LEU A 51 2.68 -0.19 -2.61
CA LEU A 51 2.57 -0.90 -1.34
C LEU A 51 2.43 0.05 -0.14
N SER A 52 3.22 1.12 -0.10
CA SER A 52 3.15 2.11 0.97
C SER A 52 1.84 2.89 0.95
N HIS A 53 1.32 3.23 -0.23
CA HIS A 53 0.00 3.85 -0.36
C HIS A 53 -1.11 2.93 0.21
N PHE A 54 -1.09 1.64 -0.13
CA PHE A 54 -2.03 0.67 0.45
C PHE A 54 -1.87 0.58 1.98
N ALA A 55 -0.63 0.54 2.49
CA ALA A 55 -0.39 0.47 3.93
C ALA A 55 -0.94 1.69 4.68
N VAL A 56 -0.71 2.91 4.15
CA VAL A 56 -1.25 4.15 4.72
C VAL A 56 -2.77 4.18 4.65
N LYS A 57 -3.36 3.83 3.50
CA LYS A 57 -4.82 3.82 3.31
C LYS A 57 -5.54 2.88 4.28
N ASN A 58 -4.93 1.74 4.60
CA ASN A 58 -5.47 0.80 5.59
C ASN A 58 -5.48 1.37 7.01
N ILE A 59 -4.52 2.24 7.36
CA ILE A 59 -4.45 2.88 8.69
C ILE A 59 -5.34 4.12 8.73
N GLN A 60 -5.24 4.98 7.71
CA GLN A 60 -5.98 6.23 7.63
C GLN A 60 -6.33 6.57 6.18
N PRO A 61 -7.59 6.36 5.74
CA PRO A 61 -7.99 6.52 4.34
C PRO A 61 -8.02 7.97 3.84
N THR A 62 -7.91 8.95 4.75
CA THR A 62 -7.94 10.39 4.43
C THR A 62 -6.57 10.98 4.11
N VAL A 63 -5.50 10.20 4.23
CA VAL A 63 -4.13 10.67 3.99
C VAL A 63 -3.76 10.45 2.54
N GLU A 64 -3.71 11.53 1.78
CA GLU A 64 -3.18 11.56 0.41
C GLU A 64 -2.16 12.69 0.25
N PHE A 65 -1.15 12.46 -0.59
CA PHE A 65 -0.08 13.42 -0.90
C PHE A 65 -0.03 13.74 -2.40
N PRO A 66 -1.05 14.41 -2.96
CA PRO A 66 -1.20 14.55 -4.42
C PRO A 66 -0.18 15.51 -5.08
N ASN A 67 0.52 16.34 -4.31
CA ASN A 67 1.37 17.42 -4.82
C ASN A 67 2.85 17.05 -4.93
N TYR A 68 3.22 15.79 -4.72
CA TYR A 68 4.61 15.35 -4.63
C TYR A 68 4.92 14.26 -5.67
N ASP A 69 6.18 14.19 -6.09
CA ASP A 69 6.64 13.15 -7.02
C ASP A 69 6.52 11.75 -6.38
N ILE A 70 6.54 10.69 -7.21
CA ILE A 70 6.41 9.29 -6.75
C ILE A 70 7.41 8.97 -5.63
N VAL A 71 8.67 9.41 -5.77
CA VAL A 71 9.73 9.16 -4.79
C VAL A 71 9.46 9.89 -3.47
N GLU A 72 9.11 11.18 -3.54
CA GLU A 72 8.82 11.99 -2.35
C GLU A 72 7.55 11.51 -1.63
N THR A 73 6.50 11.20 -2.40
CA THR A 73 5.26 10.61 -1.90
C THR A 73 5.54 9.29 -1.18
N THR A 74 6.39 8.43 -1.77
CA THR A 74 6.81 7.17 -1.12
C THR A 74 7.53 7.46 0.19
N LYS A 75 8.50 8.38 0.21
CA LYS A 75 9.20 8.77 1.44
C LYS A 75 8.24 9.32 2.50
N LEU A 76 7.24 10.11 2.11
CA LEU A 76 6.22 10.61 3.03
C LEU A 76 5.34 9.50 3.59
N HIS A 77 4.92 8.53 2.77
CA HIS A 77 4.20 7.34 3.26
C HIS A 77 5.05 6.55 4.27
N PHE A 78 6.33 6.32 3.99
CA PHE A 78 7.25 5.64 4.91
C PHE A 78 7.48 6.43 6.21
N GLY A 79 7.55 7.76 6.11
CA GLY A 79 7.59 8.65 7.27
C GLY A 79 6.32 8.53 8.12
N PHE A 80 5.14 8.48 7.49
CA PHE A 80 3.87 8.25 8.18
C PHE A 80 3.84 6.90 8.91
N LEU A 81 4.39 5.85 8.27
CA LEU A 81 4.49 4.51 8.84
C LEU A 81 5.61 4.37 9.88
N GLN A 82 6.38 5.43 10.16
CA GLN A 82 7.51 5.48 11.11
C GLN A 82 8.70 4.59 10.75
N TYR A 83 9.03 4.47 9.46
CA TYR A 83 10.22 3.73 9.09
C TYR A 83 11.50 4.44 9.57
N SER A 84 12.35 3.70 10.28
CA SER A 84 13.55 4.23 10.94
C SER A 84 14.80 4.26 10.07
N GLY A 85 14.74 3.77 8.82
CA GLY A 85 15.88 3.77 7.91
C GLY A 85 16.21 5.18 7.43
N ILE A 86 17.25 5.80 7.99
CA ILE A 86 17.62 7.19 7.68
C ILE A 86 18.12 7.32 6.24
N TYR A 87 18.95 6.36 5.79
CA TYR A 87 19.53 6.35 4.44
C TYR A 87 18.46 6.36 3.34
N PHE A 88 17.35 5.65 3.55
CA PHE A 88 16.20 5.64 2.65
C PHE A 88 15.66 7.04 2.33
N TYR A 89 15.57 7.93 3.32
CA TYR A 89 15.07 9.29 3.10
C TYR A 89 16.06 10.19 2.36
N GLY A 90 17.35 9.85 2.39
CA GLY A 90 18.40 10.53 1.65
C GLY A 90 18.54 10.09 0.19
N LEU A 91 17.91 8.97 -0.22
CA LEU A 91 18.03 8.43 -1.58
C LEU A 91 17.44 9.36 -2.65
N GLN A 92 18.18 9.59 -3.71
CA GLN A 92 17.70 10.22 -4.92
C GLN A 92 17.10 9.19 -5.88
N LYS A 93 16.34 9.68 -6.87
CA LYS A 93 15.67 8.82 -7.87
C LYS A 93 16.67 7.96 -8.67
N ASN A 94 17.88 8.46 -8.87
CA ASN A 94 18.91 7.82 -9.69
C ASN A 94 20.03 7.17 -8.85
N ASP A 95 19.88 7.09 -7.53
CA ASP A 95 20.92 6.47 -6.70
C ASP A 95 20.99 4.97 -6.95
N GLU A 96 22.20 4.46 -7.18
CA GLU A 96 22.46 3.04 -7.45
C GLU A 96 22.20 2.12 -6.25
N ASN A 97 21.90 2.71 -5.08
CA ASN A 97 21.71 2.02 -3.83
C ASN A 97 20.32 1.34 -3.75
N ILE A 98 20.19 0.22 -4.46
CA ILE A 98 19.03 -0.69 -4.36
C ILE A 98 18.91 -1.26 -2.94
N CYS A 99 19.99 -1.27 -2.15
CA CYS A 99 19.97 -1.93 -0.85
C CYS A 99 18.91 -1.37 0.08
N GLU A 100 18.90 -0.04 0.22
CA GLU A 100 17.92 0.65 1.04
C GLU A 100 16.48 0.46 0.56
N LEU A 101 16.25 0.32 -0.76
CA LEU A 101 14.92 0.04 -1.32
C LEU A 101 14.44 -1.37 -0.98
N VAL A 102 15.32 -2.36 -1.06
CA VAL A 102 15.01 -3.75 -0.70
C VAL A 102 14.81 -3.89 0.81
N LEU A 103 15.56 -3.15 1.64
CA LEU A 103 15.34 -3.10 3.08
C LEU A 103 14.01 -2.44 3.45
N ALA A 104 13.63 -1.36 2.77
CA ALA A 104 12.33 -0.73 2.93
C ALA A 104 11.18 -1.68 2.54
N LEU A 105 11.35 -2.45 1.45
CA LEU A 105 10.41 -3.48 1.03
C LEU A 105 10.29 -4.60 2.08
N ALA A 106 11.42 -5.14 2.54
CA ALA A 106 11.45 -6.17 3.57
C ALA A 106 10.77 -5.71 4.86
N TRP A 107 10.98 -4.44 5.24
CA TRP A 107 10.34 -3.84 6.40
C TRP A 107 8.82 -3.71 6.22
N LEU A 108 8.33 -3.30 5.05
CA LEU A 108 6.88 -3.24 4.78
C LEU A 108 6.23 -4.63 4.90
N ILE A 109 6.90 -5.67 4.39
CA ILE A 109 6.42 -7.05 4.47
C ILE A 109 6.40 -7.50 5.94
N ALA A 110 7.52 -7.35 6.66
CA ALA A 110 7.65 -7.82 8.04
C ALA A 110 6.77 -7.07 9.04
N LYS A 111 6.73 -5.73 8.96
CA LYS A 111 6.12 -4.88 10.00
C LYS A 111 4.66 -4.57 9.74
N GLN A 112 4.29 -4.32 8.49
CA GLN A 112 2.93 -3.92 8.10
C GLN A 112 2.12 -5.09 7.52
N ASN A 113 2.75 -6.26 7.31
CA ASN A 113 2.13 -7.43 6.68
C ASN A 113 1.32 -7.05 5.42
N ILE A 114 1.94 -6.21 4.59
CA ILE A 114 1.24 -5.52 3.50
C ILE A 114 0.72 -6.49 2.44
N LEU A 115 1.44 -7.59 2.20
CA LEU A 115 1.05 -8.62 1.25
C LEU A 115 -0.24 -9.31 1.71
N GLU A 116 -0.34 -9.71 2.98
CA GLU A 116 -1.57 -10.29 3.52
C GLU A 116 -2.73 -9.30 3.42
N THR A 117 -2.47 -8.04 3.76
CA THR A 117 -3.51 -7.01 3.78
C THR A 117 -4.07 -6.73 2.37
N ILE A 118 -3.20 -6.67 1.35
CA ILE A 118 -3.64 -6.53 -0.05
C ILE A 118 -4.38 -7.78 -0.51
N VAL A 119 -3.89 -8.98 -0.18
CA VAL A 119 -4.57 -10.24 -0.52
C VAL A 119 -5.97 -10.27 0.11
N ARG A 120 -6.09 -9.90 1.39
CA ARG A 120 -7.39 -9.80 2.08
C ARG A 120 -8.31 -8.77 1.41
N SER A 121 -7.82 -7.58 1.09
CA SER A 121 -8.60 -6.56 0.36
C SER A 121 -9.11 -7.11 -0.96
N LYS A 122 -8.25 -7.78 -1.76
CA LYS A 122 -8.67 -8.38 -3.03
C LYS A 122 -9.71 -9.49 -2.87
N ILE A 123 -9.68 -10.23 -1.76
CA ILE A 123 -10.71 -11.23 -1.43
C ILE A 123 -12.01 -10.53 -1.03
N ILE A 124 -11.94 -9.46 -0.24
CA ILE A 124 -13.11 -8.64 0.15
C ILE A 124 -13.73 -7.95 -1.08
N ASP A 125 -12.93 -7.46 -2.01
CA ASP A 125 -13.43 -6.82 -3.23
C ASP A 125 -13.94 -7.83 -4.26
N SER A 126 -13.77 -9.13 -4.00
CA SER A 126 -14.18 -10.19 -4.91
C SER A 126 -15.62 -10.67 -4.71
N ILE A 127 -16.08 -11.46 -5.68
CA ILE A 127 -17.38 -12.15 -5.66
C ILE A 127 -17.58 -12.99 -4.38
N LEU A 128 -16.50 -13.49 -3.76
CA LEU A 128 -16.57 -14.24 -2.50
C LEU A 128 -17.12 -13.41 -1.33
N SER A 129 -16.93 -12.09 -1.34
CA SER A 129 -17.50 -11.18 -0.33
C SER A 129 -18.83 -10.56 -0.77
N GLY A 130 -19.15 -10.63 -2.07
CA GLY A 130 -20.36 -10.02 -2.67
C GLY A 130 -21.67 -10.48 -2.05
N ASN A 131 -21.69 -11.62 -1.36
CA ASN A 131 -22.84 -12.11 -0.61
C ASN A 131 -23.19 -11.28 0.64
N ILE A 132 -22.33 -10.35 1.07
CA ILE A 132 -22.57 -9.49 2.24
C ILE A 132 -23.04 -8.07 1.85
N HIS A 133 -22.75 -7.58 0.62
CA HIS A 133 -22.96 -6.16 0.28
C HIS A 133 -23.67 -5.82 -1.04
N GLN A 134 -24.20 -6.78 -1.80
CA GLN A 134 -24.80 -6.47 -3.12
C GLN A 134 -26.22 -5.84 -3.12
N ASN A 135 -26.73 -5.26 -2.03
CA ASN A 135 -28.12 -4.77 -2.02
C ASN A 135 -28.38 -3.43 -1.31
N VAL A 136 -27.59 -2.38 -1.57
CA VAL A 136 -28.00 -1.02 -1.14
C VAL A 136 -27.98 0.03 -2.24
N ASP A 137 -27.02 0.05 -3.17
CA ASP A 137 -26.86 1.23 -4.05
C ASP A 137 -27.24 1.03 -5.51
N ASN A 138 -28.50 0.66 -5.78
CA ASN A 138 -29.06 0.77 -7.14
C ASN A 138 -30.53 1.20 -7.20
N THR A 139 -30.92 2.15 -6.34
CA THR A 139 -32.12 2.96 -6.61
C THR A 139 -31.75 4.43 -6.68
N LYS A 140 -31.08 4.83 -7.77
CA LYS A 140 -31.24 6.19 -8.30
C LYS A 140 -32.71 6.34 -8.70
N THR A 141 -33.53 6.70 -7.72
CA THR A 141 -34.90 7.14 -7.93
C THR A 141 -34.83 8.36 -8.85
N LYS A 142 -35.27 8.18 -10.10
CA LYS A 142 -35.60 9.31 -10.96
C LYS A 142 -36.69 10.09 -10.22
N ASN A 143 -36.29 11.21 -9.63
CA ASN A 143 -37.22 12.22 -9.15
C ASN A 143 -37.85 12.89 -10.37
N ASP A 144 -38.85 12.22 -10.95
CA ASP A 144 -39.75 12.86 -11.90
C ASP A 144 -40.64 13.83 -11.13
N GLY A 145 -40.20 15.09 -11.10
CA GLY A 145 -40.95 16.20 -10.60
C GLY A 145 -42.13 16.51 -11.51
N ILE A 146 -43.31 15.98 -11.20
CA ILE A 146 -44.59 16.58 -11.60
C ILE A 146 -45.53 16.52 -10.39
N LYS A 147 -45.42 17.52 -9.50
CA LYS A 147 -46.45 17.81 -8.48
C LYS A 147 -47.67 18.44 -9.16
N LYS A 148 -48.50 17.63 -9.82
CA LYS A 148 -49.92 17.98 -9.97
C LYS A 148 -50.60 17.71 -8.63
N LYS A 149 -51.26 18.71 -8.06
CA LYS A 149 -52.12 18.55 -6.86
C LYS A 149 -53.22 17.54 -7.22
N LEU A 150 -52.98 16.27 -6.91
CA LEU A 150 -53.98 15.22 -6.97
C LEU A 150 -54.99 15.48 -5.85
N ASP A 151 -56.26 15.25 -6.14
CA ASP A 151 -57.34 15.27 -5.15
C ASP A 151 -57.02 14.34 -3.96
N PHE A 152 -57.47 14.69 -2.75
CA PHE A 152 -57.13 13.98 -1.50
C PHE A 152 -57.52 12.50 -1.57
N SER A 153 -58.66 12.19 -2.20
CA SER A 153 -59.12 10.82 -2.46
C SER A 153 -58.14 10.05 -3.37
N SER A 154 -57.59 10.70 -4.40
CA SER A 154 -56.61 10.08 -5.30
C SER A 154 -55.24 9.88 -4.64
N GLN A 155 -54.84 10.76 -3.71
CA GLN A 155 -53.63 10.58 -2.92
C GLN A 155 -53.77 9.37 -1.98
N ILE A 156 -54.90 9.24 -1.29
CA ILE A 156 -55.19 8.08 -0.42
C ILE A 156 -55.18 6.79 -1.24
N ASN A 157 -55.84 6.77 -2.40
CA ASN A 157 -55.87 5.58 -3.26
C ASN A 157 -54.46 5.22 -3.78
N THR A 158 -53.63 6.22 -4.09
CA THR A 158 -52.23 5.99 -4.48
C THR A 158 -51.41 5.40 -3.33
N VAL A 159 -51.59 5.91 -2.11
CA VAL A 159 -50.93 5.40 -0.91
C VAL A 159 -51.38 3.98 -0.60
N MET A 160 -52.69 3.70 -0.65
CA MET A 160 -53.24 2.35 -0.49
C MET A 160 -52.69 1.36 -1.51
N HIS A 161 -52.69 1.73 -2.79
CA HIS A 161 -52.14 0.89 -3.86
C HIS A 161 -50.64 0.61 -3.65
N LYS A 162 -49.86 1.64 -3.33
CA LYS A 162 -48.42 1.46 -3.00
C LYS A 162 -48.21 0.61 -1.76
N SER A 163 -49.03 0.79 -0.72
CA SER A 163 -48.97 -0.03 0.51
C SER A 163 -49.30 -1.49 0.21
N MET A 164 -50.32 -1.75 -0.61
CA MET A 164 -50.70 -3.11 -1.02
C MET A 164 -49.59 -3.76 -1.85
N LEU A 165 -48.96 -3.01 -2.76
CA LEU A 165 -47.81 -3.48 -3.52
C LEU A 165 -46.60 -3.79 -2.62
N ILE A 166 -46.32 -2.93 -1.63
CA ILE A 166 -45.27 -3.17 -0.64
C ILE A 166 -45.58 -4.43 0.16
N SER A 167 -46.80 -4.59 0.67
CA SER A 167 -47.20 -5.79 1.42
C SER A 167 -47.13 -7.06 0.58
N TYR A 168 -47.50 -6.99 -0.70
CA TYR A 168 -47.36 -8.10 -1.64
C TYR A 168 -45.89 -8.47 -1.85
N ASN A 169 -45.03 -7.47 -2.10
CA ASN A 169 -43.60 -7.68 -2.29
C ASN A 169 -42.93 -8.22 -1.02
N LEU A 170 -43.33 -7.76 0.17
CA LEU A 170 -42.83 -8.28 1.45
C LEU A 170 -43.20 -9.75 1.62
N LYS A 171 -44.44 -10.14 1.31
CA LYS A 171 -44.83 -11.56 1.31
C LYS A 171 -44.03 -12.38 0.29
N GLY A 172 -43.78 -11.84 -0.90
CA GLY A 172 -42.91 -12.45 -1.90
C GLY A 172 -41.49 -12.66 -1.38
N LEU A 173 -40.92 -11.65 -0.72
CA LEU A 173 -39.61 -11.73 -0.09
C LEU A 173 -39.58 -12.78 1.03
N THR A 174 -40.59 -12.84 1.89
CA THR A 174 -40.68 -13.87 2.93
C THR A 174 -40.66 -15.27 2.33
N LYS A 175 -41.41 -15.48 1.24
CA LYS A 175 -41.41 -16.77 0.52
C LYS A 175 -40.04 -17.12 -0.08
N ILE A 176 -39.36 -16.14 -0.69
CA ILE A 176 -38.00 -16.32 -1.22
C ILE A 176 -37.01 -16.65 -0.08
N ILE A 177 -37.15 -16.02 1.09
CA ILE A 177 -36.32 -16.32 2.27
C ILE A 177 -36.58 -17.74 2.76
N GLU A 178 -37.83 -18.17 2.85
CA GLU A 178 -38.17 -19.55 3.23
C GLU A 178 -37.60 -20.57 2.25
N ASP A 179 -37.69 -20.30 0.93
CA ASP A 179 -37.13 -21.17 -0.10
C ASP A 179 -35.60 -21.20 -0.04
N LYS A 180 -34.95 -20.06 0.27
CA LYS A 180 -33.51 -20.00 0.57
C LYS A 180 -33.15 -20.87 1.77
N ILE A 181 -33.85 -20.73 2.90
CA ILE A 181 -33.59 -21.54 4.10
C ILE A 181 -33.75 -23.04 3.80
N LYS A 182 -34.82 -23.44 3.08
CA LYS A 182 -35.05 -24.84 2.69
C LYS A 182 -33.96 -25.38 1.78
N THR A 183 -33.51 -24.59 0.80
CA THR A 183 -32.44 -25.01 -0.13
C THR A 183 -31.09 -25.06 0.55
N THR A 184 -30.75 -24.07 1.39
CA THR A 184 -29.54 -24.10 2.22
C THR A 184 -29.54 -25.31 3.16
N ALA A 185 -30.66 -25.64 3.79
CA ALA A 185 -30.77 -26.83 4.65
C ALA A 185 -30.55 -28.13 3.86
N LYS A 186 -31.13 -28.25 2.65
CA LYS A 186 -30.90 -29.41 1.76
C LYS A 186 -29.43 -29.54 1.36
N ILE A 187 -28.77 -28.43 1.04
CA ILE A 187 -27.33 -28.41 0.72
C ILE A 187 -26.51 -28.77 1.96
N HIS A 188 -26.87 -28.26 3.13
CA HIS A 188 -26.23 -28.61 4.41
C HIS A 188 -26.31 -30.12 4.67
N THR A 189 -27.50 -30.73 4.53
CA THR A 189 -27.66 -32.19 4.69
C THR A 189 -26.92 -33.00 3.62
N ALA A 190 -26.80 -32.49 2.39
CA ALA A 190 -26.07 -33.18 1.32
C ALA A 190 -24.54 -33.06 1.48
N SER A 191 -24.07 -31.98 2.13
CA SER A 191 -22.65 -31.68 2.32
C SER A 191 -22.08 -32.16 3.66
N SER A 192 -22.91 -32.47 4.66
CA SER A 192 -22.47 -32.82 6.03
C SER A 192 -21.61 -34.09 6.11
N ASN A 193 -21.71 -34.99 5.14
CA ASN A 193 -20.91 -36.23 5.08
C ASN A 193 -19.69 -36.12 4.14
N CYS A 194 -19.49 -34.96 3.50
CA CYS A 194 -18.31 -34.68 2.69
C CYS A 194 -17.23 -34.03 3.56
N SER A 195 -16.51 -34.84 4.33
CA SER A 195 -15.36 -34.37 5.11
C SER A 195 -14.28 -33.79 4.19
N GLY A 196 -13.99 -32.49 4.33
CA GLY A 196 -12.86 -31.81 3.70
C GLY A 196 -13.19 -30.66 2.74
N ILE A 197 -14.47 -30.41 2.43
CA ILE A 197 -14.89 -29.29 1.58
C ILE A 197 -15.55 -28.23 2.46
N LEU A 198 -15.00 -26.99 2.45
CA LEU A 198 -15.70 -25.83 3.04
C LEU A 198 -17.10 -25.75 2.43
N HIS A 199 -18.12 -25.54 3.28
CA HIS A 199 -19.52 -25.44 2.85
C HIS A 199 -19.65 -24.43 1.70
N LEU A 200 -19.87 -24.95 0.49
CA LEU A 200 -20.10 -24.14 -0.69
C LEU A 200 -21.45 -23.44 -0.54
N ASP A 201 -21.49 -22.14 -0.76
CA ASP A 201 -22.75 -21.41 -0.82
C ASP A 201 -23.62 -21.96 -1.97
N PRO A 202 -24.96 -22.04 -1.85
CA PRO A 202 -25.86 -22.40 -2.94
C PRO A 202 -25.52 -21.80 -4.31
N LEU A 203 -25.02 -20.55 -4.36
CA LEU A 203 -24.58 -19.93 -5.60
C LEU A 203 -23.32 -20.60 -6.16
N GLU A 204 -22.30 -20.85 -5.32
CA GLU A 204 -21.07 -21.54 -5.68
C GLU A 204 -21.35 -22.98 -6.16
N ALA A 205 -22.20 -23.71 -5.44
CA ALA A 205 -22.62 -25.06 -5.80
C ALA A 205 -23.38 -25.09 -7.14
N ALA A 206 -24.24 -24.10 -7.39
CA ALA A 206 -24.97 -23.99 -8.64
C ALA A 206 -24.06 -23.67 -9.84
N ILE A 207 -23.07 -22.78 -9.66
CA ILE A 207 -22.07 -22.45 -10.68
C ILE A 207 -21.23 -23.69 -11.02
N ILE A 208 -20.69 -24.38 -10.00
CA ILE A 208 -19.88 -25.60 -10.20
C ILE A 208 -20.71 -26.68 -10.93
N LYS A 209 -21.98 -26.84 -10.58
CA LYS A 209 -22.89 -27.76 -11.27
C LYS A 209 -23.09 -27.36 -12.74
N ARG A 210 -23.33 -26.08 -13.04
CA ARG A 210 -23.50 -25.59 -14.42
C ARG A 210 -22.22 -25.76 -15.25
N TYR A 211 -21.07 -25.45 -14.67
CA TYR A 211 -19.75 -25.62 -15.27
C TYR A 211 -19.46 -27.08 -15.62
N ASN A 212 -19.62 -28.00 -14.66
CA ASN A 212 -19.31 -29.42 -14.87
C ASN A 212 -20.32 -30.13 -15.80
N SER A 213 -21.54 -29.62 -15.92
CA SER A 213 -22.59 -30.26 -16.72
C SER A 213 -22.57 -29.87 -18.20
N ASN A 214 -21.58 -29.09 -18.68
CA ASN A 214 -21.51 -28.53 -20.06
C ASN A 214 -22.89 -28.02 -20.56
N ASN A 215 -23.63 -27.39 -19.64
CA ASN A 215 -25.04 -27.12 -19.85
C ASN A 215 -25.20 -25.89 -20.75
N LYS A 216 -26.23 -25.87 -21.62
CA LYS A 216 -26.60 -24.69 -22.45
C LYS A 216 -26.88 -23.41 -21.63
N ASN A 217 -27.01 -23.55 -20.31
CA ASN A 217 -27.25 -22.47 -19.35
C ASN A 217 -25.96 -21.91 -18.72
N TYR A 218 -24.77 -22.34 -19.15
CA TYR A 218 -23.52 -21.68 -18.77
C TYR A 218 -23.47 -20.32 -19.45
N THR A 219 -23.53 -19.26 -18.65
CA THR A 219 -23.61 -17.89 -19.15
C THR A 219 -22.23 -17.24 -19.19
N LYS A 220 -22.10 -16.15 -19.94
CA LYS A 220 -20.91 -15.29 -19.92
C LYS A 220 -20.58 -14.77 -18.50
N ILE A 221 -21.61 -14.57 -17.67
CA ILE A 221 -21.47 -14.18 -16.27
C ILE A 221 -20.81 -15.29 -15.44
N ASP A 222 -21.19 -16.56 -15.67
CA ASP A 222 -20.55 -17.70 -15.00
C ASP A 222 -19.06 -17.81 -15.38
N GLU A 223 -18.72 -17.48 -16.62
CA GLU A 223 -17.33 -17.43 -17.10
C GLU A 223 -16.51 -16.31 -16.46
N GLU A 224 -17.09 -15.11 -16.34
CA GLU A 224 -16.47 -13.99 -15.64
C GLU A 224 -16.22 -14.32 -14.16
N ILE A 225 -17.21 -14.94 -13.48
CA ILE A 225 -17.07 -15.39 -12.09
C ILE A 225 -15.96 -16.44 -11.96
N MET A 226 -15.93 -17.44 -12.84
CA MET A 226 -14.91 -18.48 -12.81
C MET A 226 -13.50 -17.91 -13.06
N ASN A 227 -13.38 -16.94 -13.97
CA ASN A 227 -12.12 -16.25 -14.22
C ASN A 227 -11.64 -15.48 -12.99
N ASP A 228 -12.53 -14.80 -12.28
CA ASP A 228 -12.18 -14.08 -11.06
C ASP A 228 -11.81 -15.02 -9.91
N LEU A 229 -12.53 -16.14 -9.73
CA LEU A 229 -12.16 -17.19 -8.77
C LEU A 229 -10.79 -17.79 -9.09
N ASN A 230 -10.48 -18.01 -10.37
CA ASN A 230 -9.16 -18.49 -10.79
C ASN A 230 -8.05 -17.47 -10.50
N LYS A 231 -8.31 -16.17 -10.66
CA LYS A 231 -7.36 -15.11 -10.26
C LYS A 231 -7.13 -15.09 -8.75
N ILE A 232 -8.18 -15.22 -7.94
CA ILE A 232 -8.05 -15.24 -6.47
C ILE A 232 -7.29 -16.49 -6.03
N LYS A 233 -7.60 -17.64 -6.63
CA LYS A 233 -6.88 -18.90 -6.40
C LYS A 233 -5.39 -18.77 -6.72
N SER A 234 -5.03 -18.12 -7.83
CA SER A 234 -3.62 -17.93 -8.19
C SER A 234 -2.92 -17.02 -7.17
N ILE A 235 -3.54 -15.90 -6.78
CA ILE A 235 -3.05 -15.00 -5.73
C ILE A 235 -2.80 -15.75 -4.42
N LEU A 236 -3.80 -16.48 -3.92
CA LEU A 236 -3.70 -17.25 -2.69
C LEU A 236 -2.60 -18.30 -2.75
N ASN A 237 -2.53 -19.08 -3.83
CA ASN A 237 -1.53 -20.12 -3.98
C ASN A 237 -0.10 -19.58 -3.96
N VAL A 238 0.15 -18.45 -4.63
CA VAL A 238 1.47 -17.82 -4.67
C VAL A 238 1.80 -17.21 -3.31
N TYR A 239 0.84 -16.52 -2.68
CA TYR A 239 1.01 -15.97 -1.33
C TYR A 239 1.33 -17.05 -0.30
N PHE A 240 0.58 -18.16 -0.27
CA PHE A 240 0.85 -19.27 0.65
C PHE A 240 2.23 -19.90 0.43
N LYS A 241 2.68 -20.01 -0.83
CA LYS A 241 4.03 -20.52 -1.14
C LYS A 241 5.12 -19.58 -0.65
N PHE A 242 4.92 -18.27 -0.75
CA PHE A 242 5.83 -17.28 -0.19
C PHE A 242 5.82 -17.31 1.33
N SER A 243 4.65 -17.22 1.97
CA SER A 243 4.50 -17.19 3.44
C SER A 243 5.13 -18.41 4.12
N LYS A 244 4.98 -19.62 3.55
CA LYS A 244 5.67 -20.82 4.06
C LYS A 244 7.20 -20.73 4.06
N ASN A 245 7.77 -19.96 3.13
CA ASN A 245 9.20 -19.81 2.92
C ASN A 245 9.71 -18.40 3.32
N GLU A 246 8.88 -17.59 3.95
CA GLU A 246 9.18 -16.19 4.29
C GLU A 246 10.42 -16.07 5.19
N ASN A 247 10.59 -17.03 6.11
CA ASN A 247 11.78 -17.13 6.96
C ASN A 247 13.08 -17.24 6.17
N ILE A 248 13.06 -17.91 5.00
CA ILE A 248 14.24 -18.06 4.13
C ILE A 248 14.61 -16.69 3.53
N PHE A 249 13.61 -15.91 3.13
CA PHE A 249 13.81 -14.56 2.61
C PHE A 249 14.42 -13.62 3.68
N PHE A 250 13.86 -13.59 4.89
CA PHE A 250 14.39 -12.74 5.96
C PHE A 250 15.75 -13.17 6.47
N HIS A 251 16.02 -14.48 6.51
CA HIS A 251 17.35 -14.99 6.83
C HIS A 251 18.37 -14.50 5.80
N TRP A 252 18.03 -14.52 4.51
CA TRP A 252 18.91 -13.98 3.48
C TRP A 252 19.13 -12.48 3.59
N ILE A 253 18.08 -11.68 3.77
CA ILE A 253 18.22 -10.23 3.99
C ILE A 253 19.16 -9.95 5.16
N THR A 254 19.05 -10.72 6.25
CA THR A 254 19.94 -10.58 7.42
C THR A 254 21.39 -10.89 7.08
N THR A 255 21.65 -11.94 6.28
CA THR A 255 22.99 -12.30 5.84
C THR A 255 23.60 -11.22 4.95
N VAL A 256 22.84 -10.69 3.99
CA VAL A 256 23.32 -9.62 3.11
C VAL A 256 23.54 -8.31 3.87
N MET A 257 22.70 -7.98 4.85
CA MET A 257 22.93 -6.82 5.72
C MET A 257 24.28 -6.90 6.45
N LYS A 258 24.62 -8.08 7.00
CA LYS A 258 25.92 -8.29 7.65
C LYS A 258 27.10 -8.08 6.69
N GLU A 259 26.95 -8.49 5.43
CA GLU A 259 27.97 -8.27 4.40
C GLU A 259 28.09 -6.80 3.99
N LEU A 260 26.99 -6.04 4.04
CA LEU A 260 26.96 -4.62 3.73
C LEU A 260 27.47 -3.74 4.89
N GLU A 261 27.22 -4.11 6.15
CA GLU A 261 27.78 -3.40 7.32
C GLU A 261 29.32 -3.41 7.33
N ILE A 262 29.92 -4.47 6.79
CA ILE A 262 31.38 -4.56 6.61
C ILE A 262 31.88 -3.54 5.56
N LYS A 263 31.03 -3.18 4.59
CA LYS A 263 31.27 -2.16 3.57
C LYS A 263 30.64 -0.82 4.01
N LYS A 264 31.20 -0.20 5.06
CA LYS A 264 30.75 1.13 5.53
C LYS A 264 30.56 2.07 4.34
N THR A 265 29.31 2.43 4.07
CA THR A 265 28.96 3.43 3.06
C THR A 265 29.20 4.79 3.68
N GLU A 266 30.21 5.50 3.21
CA GLU A 266 30.44 6.90 3.58
C GLU A 266 29.18 7.71 3.22
N ILE A 267 28.67 8.46 4.20
CA ILE A 267 27.49 9.29 3.98
C ILE A 267 27.94 10.52 3.20
N SER A 268 27.44 10.65 1.98
CA SER A 268 27.72 11.81 1.15
C SER A 268 27.02 13.05 1.69
N LYS A 269 27.61 14.22 1.40
CA LYS A 269 27.03 15.53 1.72
C LYS A 269 25.65 15.72 1.06
N GLU A 270 25.47 15.15 -0.14
CA GLU A 270 24.21 15.20 -0.88
C GLU A 270 23.08 14.46 -0.16
N THR A 271 23.37 13.30 0.46
CA THR A 271 22.40 12.56 1.28
C THR A 271 21.90 13.40 2.45
N ILE A 272 22.78 14.20 3.06
CA ILE A 272 22.45 15.10 4.18
C ILE A 272 21.56 16.25 3.71
N ASP A 273 21.83 16.82 2.54
CA ASP A 273 21.03 17.90 1.97
C ASP A 273 19.62 17.39 1.58
N GLN A 274 19.53 16.18 1.04
CA GLN A 274 18.25 15.51 0.76
C GLN A 274 17.46 15.22 2.04
N LEU A 275 18.13 14.77 3.10
CA LEU A 275 17.51 14.58 4.42
C LEU A 275 16.98 15.89 4.99
N SER A 276 17.76 16.98 4.90
CA SER A 276 17.34 18.32 5.34
C SER A 276 16.11 18.81 4.57
N THR A 277 16.09 18.56 3.26
CA THR A 277 14.95 18.89 2.38
C THR A 277 13.71 18.11 2.79
N PHE A 278 13.83 16.80 2.97
CA PHE A 278 12.73 15.95 3.42
C PHE A 278 12.20 16.37 4.80
N ILE A 279 13.08 16.67 5.76
CA ILE A 279 12.72 17.20 7.08
C ILE A 279 11.97 18.52 6.95
N SER A 280 12.37 19.40 6.04
CA SER A 280 11.70 20.68 5.80
C SER A 280 10.29 20.47 5.22
N ILE A 281 10.13 19.51 4.29
CA ILE A 281 8.83 19.10 3.76
C ILE A 281 7.93 18.57 4.88
N LEU A 282 8.43 17.64 5.71
CA LEU A 282 7.71 17.10 6.85
C LEU A 282 7.29 18.20 7.84
N ARG A 283 8.21 19.10 8.20
CA ARG A 283 7.90 20.26 9.07
C ARG A 283 6.78 21.11 8.49
N ASN A 284 6.79 21.35 7.18
CA ASN A 284 5.75 22.14 6.51
C ASN A 284 4.40 21.41 6.48
N LEU A 285 4.38 20.09 6.27
CA LEU A 285 3.16 19.30 6.31
C LEU A 285 2.55 19.23 7.71
N VAL A 286 3.38 18.99 8.73
CA VAL A 286 2.96 19.00 10.14
C VAL A 286 2.46 20.38 10.52
N LYS A 287 3.18 21.46 10.16
CA LYS A 287 2.72 22.84 10.36
C LYS A 287 1.38 23.07 9.66
N LYS A 288 1.22 22.72 8.38
CA LYS A 288 -0.05 22.90 7.65
C LYS A 288 -1.20 22.17 8.32
N LYS A 289 -1.00 20.94 8.82
CA LYS A 289 -2.04 20.21 9.55
C LYS A 289 -2.35 20.81 10.94
N ILE A 290 -1.33 21.22 11.69
CA ILE A 290 -1.53 21.92 12.97
C ILE A 290 -2.24 23.26 12.74
N TYR A 291 -1.87 23.99 11.69
CA TYR A 291 -2.52 25.24 11.30
C TYR A 291 -3.91 25.02 10.73
N SER A 292 -4.22 23.92 10.05
CA SER A 292 -5.59 23.62 9.61
C SER A 292 -6.49 23.22 10.79
N VAL A 293 -5.94 22.58 11.81
CA VAL A 293 -6.64 22.33 13.10
C VAL A 293 -6.85 23.65 13.86
N LYS A 294 -5.90 24.60 13.77
CA LYS A 294 -6.02 25.93 14.37
C LYS A 294 -6.84 26.92 13.54
N LYS A 295 -6.99 26.74 12.23
CA LYS A 295 -7.72 27.64 11.30
C LYS A 295 -9.26 27.54 11.37
N ASN A 296 -9.81 26.89 12.40
CA ASN A 296 -11.12 27.31 12.91
C ASN A 296 -11.05 28.63 13.69
N ASP A 297 -9.86 29.16 13.97
CA ASP A 297 -9.63 30.51 14.48
C ASP A 297 -8.38 31.13 13.81
N ASN A 298 -8.67 31.94 12.80
CA ASN A 298 -7.88 33.05 12.26
C ASN A 298 -6.59 32.77 11.45
N ASP A 299 -6.55 33.51 10.33
CA ASP A 299 -5.50 33.58 9.32
C ASP A 299 -4.15 34.08 9.85
N ILE A 300 -3.07 33.67 9.19
CA ILE A 300 -1.91 34.53 8.79
C ILE A 300 -1.13 33.81 7.66
N LYS A 301 -0.82 34.57 6.60
CA LYS A 301 0.16 34.27 5.52
C LYS A 301 1.54 34.73 5.96
N ILE A 302 2.63 33.97 5.76
CA ILE A 302 3.99 34.54 5.62
C ILE A 302 4.90 33.70 4.68
N ASN A 303 5.25 34.34 3.57
CA ASN A 303 6.49 34.52 2.81
C ASN A 303 7.62 33.47 2.69
N GLU A 304 8.10 33.44 1.44
CA GLU A 304 9.34 32.92 0.88
C GLU A 304 10.60 33.36 1.65
N ILE A 305 11.60 32.47 1.70
CA ILE A 305 12.98 32.83 2.06
C ILE A 305 13.88 32.53 0.85
N SER A 306 14.44 33.61 0.33
CA SER A 306 15.50 33.70 -0.68
C SER A 306 16.85 33.18 -0.15
N VAL A 307 17.53 32.35 -0.94
CA VAL A 307 18.91 31.89 -0.68
C VAL A 307 19.89 32.81 -1.41
N THR A 308 20.79 33.47 -0.68
CA THR A 308 21.93 34.20 -1.28
C THR A 308 23.24 33.47 -1.04
N SER A 309 23.92 33.16 -2.14
CA SER A 309 25.28 32.65 -2.25
C SER A 309 26.34 33.64 -1.76
N LYS A 310 27.46 33.14 -1.22
CA LYS A 310 28.76 33.84 -1.28
C LYS A 310 29.88 32.86 -1.63
N LEU A 311 30.53 33.16 -2.74
CA LEU A 311 31.74 32.54 -3.27
C LEU A 311 32.91 33.48 -2.94
N GLN A 312 34.01 32.97 -2.39
CA GLN A 312 35.24 33.76 -2.23
C GLN A 312 36.44 32.89 -2.61
N ARG A 313 37.21 33.38 -3.59
CA ARG A 313 38.47 32.81 -4.09
C ARG A 313 39.63 33.24 -3.19
N GLU A 314 40.67 32.41 -3.07
CA GLU A 314 42.06 32.86 -3.06
C GLU A 314 43.05 31.69 -3.32
N ASN A 315 44.23 32.04 -3.86
CA ASN A 315 45.17 31.19 -4.60
C ASN A 315 46.33 30.60 -3.75
N ASN A 316 46.81 29.42 -4.19
CA ASN A 316 48.16 28.81 -4.21
C ASN A 316 49.23 29.15 -3.15
N THR A 317 49.69 28.14 -2.39
CA THR A 317 51.04 27.53 -2.51
C THR A 317 51.27 26.38 -1.49
N ASN A 318 52.11 25.41 -1.89
CA ASN A 318 52.77 24.33 -1.13
C ASN A 318 52.05 22.97 -0.93
N ASN A 319 52.47 22.01 -1.76
CA ASN A 319 51.80 20.73 -2.05
C ASN A 319 52.06 19.57 -1.06
N ASN A 320 52.91 19.73 -0.04
CA ASN A 320 53.18 18.64 0.92
C ASN A 320 52.56 18.85 2.31
N ASN A 321 52.15 20.08 2.65
CA ASN A 321 51.31 20.36 3.82
C ASN A 321 49.80 20.30 3.49
N LEU A 322 49.47 20.20 2.20
CA LEU A 322 48.09 20.17 1.72
C LEU A 322 47.40 18.85 2.07
N ASN A 323 48.07 17.71 1.88
CA ASN A 323 47.45 16.39 2.14
C ASN A 323 47.12 16.17 3.63
N ASN A 324 47.98 16.61 4.55
CA ASN A 324 47.69 16.49 5.98
C ASN A 324 46.57 17.44 6.41
N LYS A 325 46.55 18.67 5.87
CA LYS A 325 45.51 19.67 6.16
C LYS A 325 44.17 19.35 5.48
N VAL A 326 44.19 18.67 4.33
CA VAL A 326 43.01 18.13 3.65
C VAL A 326 42.49 16.90 4.39
N ASN A 327 43.35 16.01 4.88
CA ASN A 327 42.94 14.86 5.69
C ASN A 327 42.39 15.27 7.07
N GLU A 328 42.97 16.30 7.72
CA GLU A 328 42.40 16.86 8.95
C GLU A 328 41.09 17.60 8.69
N LYS A 329 40.97 18.34 7.57
CA LYS A 329 39.70 18.95 7.18
C LYS A 329 38.64 17.91 6.82
N LEU A 330 39.01 16.82 6.15
CA LEU A 330 38.13 15.69 5.85
C LEU A 330 37.67 15.02 7.12
N LYS A 331 38.57 14.69 8.07
CA LYS A 331 38.19 14.14 9.37
C LYS A 331 37.29 15.08 10.16
N ASN A 332 37.59 16.38 10.18
CA ASN A 332 36.76 17.37 10.85
C ASN A 332 35.41 17.58 10.14
N GLU A 333 35.34 17.43 8.81
CA GLU A 333 34.09 17.46 8.06
C GLU A 333 33.30 16.17 8.25
N GLU A 334 33.92 15.00 8.28
CA GLU A 334 33.33 13.69 8.59
C GLU A 334 32.79 13.65 10.02
N GLU A 335 33.53 14.19 11.00
CA GLU A 335 33.08 14.33 12.38
C GLU A 335 31.92 15.33 12.49
N ASN A 336 31.99 16.47 11.79
CA ASN A 336 30.87 17.42 11.74
C ASN A 336 29.65 16.83 11.02
N ILE A 337 29.85 16.03 9.97
CA ILE A 337 28.81 15.30 9.26
C ILE A 337 28.20 14.26 10.19
N ALA A 338 28.99 13.50 10.92
CA ALA A 338 28.53 12.51 11.89
C ALA A 338 27.73 13.16 13.03
N VAL A 339 28.19 14.31 13.53
CA VAL A 339 27.46 15.10 14.54
C VAL A 339 26.15 15.63 13.97
N LYS A 340 26.15 16.21 12.76
CA LYS A 340 24.94 16.67 12.07
C LYS A 340 23.96 15.53 11.80
N LEU A 341 24.44 14.37 11.35
CA LEU A 341 23.65 13.16 11.16
C LEU A 341 23.04 12.69 12.46
N LYS A 342 23.77 12.73 13.57
CA LYS A 342 23.24 12.34 14.89
C LYS A 342 22.13 13.30 15.34
N ILE A 343 22.29 14.60 15.08
CA ILE A 343 21.26 15.61 15.34
C ILE A 343 20.03 15.38 14.44
N ILE A 344 20.23 15.24 13.14
CA ILE A 344 19.19 15.01 12.13
C ILE A 344 18.45 13.69 12.40
N SER A 345 19.17 12.63 12.75
CA SER A 345 18.64 11.32 13.13
C SER A 345 17.76 11.43 14.37
N ASN A 346 18.22 12.16 15.39
CA ASN A 346 17.43 12.41 16.59
C ASN A 346 16.17 13.24 16.28
N GLU A 347 16.29 14.28 15.45
CA GLU A 347 15.13 15.07 15.01
C GLU A 347 14.12 14.25 14.21
N LEU A 348 14.61 13.41 13.28
CA LEU A 348 13.78 12.49 12.51
C LEU A 348 13.08 11.50 13.44
N ALA A 349 13.80 10.90 14.39
CA ALA A 349 13.23 9.96 15.35
C ALA A 349 12.15 10.61 16.24
N ILE A 350 12.36 11.86 16.65
CA ILE A 350 11.36 12.64 17.41
C ILE A 350 10.13 12.92 16.54
N MET A 351 10.32 13.33 15.29
CA MET A 351 9.20 13.61 14.39
C MET A 351 8.43 12.35 14.01
N LEU A 352 9.10 11.25 13.65
CA LEU A 352 8.44 9.98 13.34
C LEU A 352 7.55 9.50 14.50
N LYS A 353 8.02 9.62 15.75
CA LYS A 353 7.22 9.31 16.95
C LYS A 353 6.02 10.24 17.14
N SER A 354 6.10 11.48 16.68
CA SER A 354 5.06 12.49 16.85
C SER A 354 3.96 12.42 15.78
N ILE A 355 4.25 11.79 14.64
CA ILE A 355 3.32 11.72 13.49
C ILE A 355 1.96 11.09 13.81
N PRO A 356 1.83 9.96 14.55
CA PRO A 356 0.51 9.40 14.87
C PRO A 356 -0.29 10.29 15.80
N ASN A 357 0.36 10.92 16.78
CA ASN A 357 -0.32 11.76 17.77
C ASN A 357 -0.83 13.07 17.17
N CYS A 358 -0.30 13.49 16.02
CA CYS A 358 -0.80 14.64 15.27
C CYS A 358 -1.87 14.28 14.22
N LEU A 359 -2.13 12.99 13.99
CA LEU A 359 -3.01 12.47 12.94
C LEU A 359 -4.17 11.63 13.49
N GLN A 360 -4.13 11.24 14.77
CA GLN A 360 -5.26 10.81 15.58
C GLN A 360 -5.94 12.03 16.23
N VAL A 361 -6.72 12.76 15.44
CA VAL A 361 -7.86 13.56 15.94
C VAL A 361 -9.03 13.32 15.00
#